data_AF-A0A382BWN4-F1
#
_entry.id   AF-A0A382BWN4-F1
#
_cell.length_a   1.000
_cell.length_b   1.000
_cell.length_c   1.000
_cell.angle_alpha   90.00
_cell.angle_beta   90.00
_cell.angle_gamma   90.00
#
_symmetry.space_group_name_H-M   'P 1'
#
loop_
_entity.id
_entity.type
_entity.pdbx_description
1 polymer ?
#
loop_
_entity_poly.entity_id
_entity_poly.type
_entity_poly.pdbx_seq_one_letter_code
_entity_poly.pdbx_strand_id
1 'polypeptide(L)'
;MVTSIEAGDAAYEKTIISPTPLDPVIAAERLKEVKRIFDDQGIVFWLGSGTCLGCIRENRFIPWDDEMDTASVIGMNGLDEKTVYRIANVFNENGFYSRIRNNPRYMSVAFVKDGIRTDWTCHHIIDGGAIEFPGVKLPLDIFTQPMEVEFIGQKFRVPNPPEEYLSLKYGPEWRTPKGPGFESDVVMKIGSSDNLSRWGKLQRVLSMGLFPRATSTVKIFDRDGDPVGGAEVIVAGLGRSKTDKYGVAKFYVPNEAYYAMVIYYEGHQEVLYEELLAPFTNYTYSPGPIVTAEQHYKVGVRAMALARE
;
A
#
# COMPACT_ATOMS: atom_id res chain seq x y z
N MET A 1 9.85 22.08 19.83
CA MET A 1 9.14 20.78 19.86
C MET A 1 7.81 20.83 19.12
N VAL A 2 6.89 21.75 19.43
CA VAL A 2 5.62 21.86 18.65
C VAL A 2 5.90 22.23 17.18
N THR A 3 6.75 23.23 16.94
CA THR A 3 7.14 23.68 15.59
C THR A 3 7.88 22.62 14.75
N SER A 4 8.61 21.70 15.39
CA SER A 4 9.34 20.63 14.69
C SER A 4 8.44 19.44 14.32
N ILE A 5 7.41 19.16 15.12
CA ILE A 5 6.42 18.13 14.82
C ILE A 5 5.51 18.62 13.68
N GLU A 6 5.03 19.87 13.73
CA GLU A 6 4.20 20.45 12.66
C GLU A 6 4.95 20.50 11.32
N ALA A 7 6.23 20.87 11.33
CA ALA A 7 7.07 20.86 10.13
C ALA A 7 7.30 19.44 9.59
N GLY A 8 7.48 18.46 10.48
CA GLY A 8 7.62 17.05 10.12
C GLY A 8 6.33 16.48 9.51
N ASP A 9 5.18 16.74 10.13
CA ASP A 9 3.88 16.35 9.61
C ASP A 9 3.61 17.00 8.25
N ALA A 10 3.88 18.30 8.08
CA ALA A 10 3.76 18.96 6.79
C ALA A 10 4.68 18.36 5.72
N ALA A 11 5.91 17.96 6.09
CA ALA A 11 6.84 17.29 5.19
C ALA A 11 6.31 15.92 4.76
N TYR A 12 5.79 15.11 5.70
CA TYR A 12 5.14 13.84 5.40
C TYR A 12 3.92 14.03 4.50
N GLU A 13 3.01 14.94 4.87
CA GLU A 13 1.81 15.21 4.08
C GLU A 13 2.15 15.65 2.66
N LYS A 14 3.22 16.43 2.46
CA LYS A 14 3.70 16.79 1.12
C LYS A 14 4.05 15.55 0.28
N THR A 15 4.74 14.57 0.86
CA THR A 15 5.09 13.30 0.15
C THR A 15 3.88 12.44 -0.20
N ILE A 16 2.73 12.74 0.42
CA ILE A 16 1.48 11.98 0.32
C ILE A 16 0.55 12.70 -0.68
N ILE A 17 0.36 14.02 -0.56
CA ILE A 17 -0.59 14.78 -1.39
C ILE A 17 -0.01 15.26 -2.73
N SER A 18 1.32 15.41 -2.80
CA SER A 18 2.00 15.90 -4.00
C SER A 18 3.33 15.16 -4.16
N PRO A 19 3.28 13.84 -4.40
CA PRO A 19 4.48 13.06 -4.60
C PRO A 19 5.28 13.55 -5.80
N THR A 20 6.59 13.42 -5.71
CA THR A 20 7.52 13.73 -6.80
C THR A 20 8.48 12.57 -6.96
N PRO A 21 8.84 12.19 -8.20
CA PRO A 21 9.83 11.14 -8.41
C PRO A 21 11.11 11.39 -7.62
N LEU A 22 11.69 10.31 -7.09
CA LEU A 22 12.91 10.33 -6.31
C LEU A 22 14.07 10.91 -7.13
N ASP A 23 14.87 11.78 -6.51
CA ASP A 23 16.25 12.00 -6.98
C ASP A 23 17.06 10.74 -6.63
N PRO A 24 17.61 10.00 -7.60
CA PRO A 24 18.25 8.71 -7.34
C PRO A 24 19.54 8.83 -6.51
N VAL A 25 20.21 9.99 -6.53
CA VAL A 25 21.43 10.22 -5.73
C VAL A 25 21.04 10.43 -4.28
N ILE A 26 20.07 11.31 -4.02
CA ILE A 26 19.58 11.58 -2.66
C ILE A 26 18.93 10.32 -2.08
N ALA A 27 18.12 9.60 -2.87
CA ALA A 27 17.50 8.33 -2.49
C ALA A 27 18.55 7.28 -2.11
N ALA A 28 19.62 7.13 -2.89
CA ALA A 28 20.71 6.21 -2.56
C ALA A 28 21.39 6.56 -1.23
N GLU A 29 21.63 7.84 -0.95
CA GLU A 29 22.17 8.27 0.34
C GLU A 29 21.23 7.95 1.49
N ARG A 30 19.93 8.27 1.35
CA ARG A 30 18.94 8.02 2.38
C ARG A 30 18.76 6.53 2.67
N LEU A 31 18.70 5.68 1.64
CA LEU A 31 18.55 4.24 1.83
C LEU A 31 19.76 3.62 2.53
N LYS A 32 20.98 4.10 2.24
CA LYS A 32 22.20 3.69 2.96
C LYS A 32 22.17 4.13 4.42
N GLU A 33 21.68 5.35 4.70
CA GLU A 33 21.52 5.85 6.06
C GLU A 33 20.48 5.02 6.85
N VAL A 34 19.32 4.75 6.24
CA VAL A 34 18.27 3.87 6.78
C VAL A 34 18.83 2.49 7.08
N LYS A 35 19.56 1.89 6.13
CA LYS A 35 20.22 0.59 6.32
C LYS A 35 21.17 0.62 7.51
N ARG A 36 22.06 1.62 7.59
CA ARG A 36 23.02 1.74 8.70
C ARG A 36 22.30 1.78 10.03
N ILE A 37 21.24 2.59 10.16
CA ILE A 37 20.46 2.68 11.40
C ILE A 37 19.83 1.32 11.72
N PHE A 38 19.24 0.62 10.75
CA PHE A 38 18.70 -0.72 10.99
C PHE A 38 19.77 -1.73 11.41
N ASP A 39 20.93 -1.75 10.76
CA ASP A 39 22.05 -2.63 11.10
C ASP A 39 22.55 -2.35 12.54
N ASP A 40 22.74 -1.08 12.89
CA ASP A 40 23.16 -0.64 14.23
C ASP A 40 22.15 -1.07 15.32
N GLN A 41 20.88 -1.23 14.94
CA GLN A 41 19.80 -1.67 15.83
C GLN A 41 19.48 -3.17 15.74
N GLY A 42 20.22 -3.93 14.92
CA GLY A 42 20.00 -5.36 14.72
C GLY A 42 18.68 -5.72 14.02
N ILE A 43 18.10 -4.80 13.25
CA ILE A 43 16.83 -5.00 12.56
C ILE A 43 17.06 -5.72 11.24
N VAL A 44 16.42 -6.89 11.09
CA VAL A 44 16.35 -7.59 9.80
C VAL A 44 15.20 -7.01 8.98
N PHE A 45 15.57 -6.37 7.87
CA PHE A 45 14.64 -5.82 6.87
C PHE A 45 15.07 -6.24 5.47
N TRP A 46 14.18 -6.09 4.49
CA TRP A 46 14.47 -6.23 3.06
C TRP A 46 13.91 -5.06 2.26
N LEU A 47 14.39 -4.89 1.04
CA LEU A 47 13.77 -4.02 0.04
C LEU A 47 12.44 -4.65 -0.37
N GLY A 48 11.36 -3.90 -0.26
CA GLY A 48 10.01 -4.32 -0.63
C GLY A 48 9.53 -3.65 -1.93
N SER A 49 8.38 -4.08 -2.42
CA SER A 49 7.59 -3.39 -3.45
C SER A 49 8.40 -2.78 -4.59
N GLY A 50 8.24 -1.47 -4.88
CA GLY A 50 8.86 -0.80 -6.02
C GLY A 50 10.38 -0.79 -5.94
N THR A 51 10.92 -0.64 -4.73
CA THR A 51 12.37 -0.67 -4.49
C THR A 51 12.99 -2.03 -4.77
N CYS A 52 12.34 -3.14 -4.37
CA CYS A 52 12.76 -4.49 -4.72
C CYS A 52 12.66 -4.72 -6.23
N LEU A 53 11.57 -4.28 -6.85
CA LEU A 53 11.34 -4.43 -8.29
C LEU A 53 12.43 -3.70 -9.08
N GLY A 54 12.72 -2.44 -8.76
CA GLY A 54 13.78 -1.65 -9.37
C GLY A 54 15.16 -2.31 -9.19
N CYS A 55 15.48 -2.73 -7.97
CA CYS A 55 16.72 -3.44 -7.65
C CYS A 55 16.93 -4.70 -8.52
N ILE A 56 15.91 -5.55 -8.64
CA ILE A 56 16.04 -6.86 -9.30
C ILE A 56 15.90 -6.76 -10.82
N ARG A 57 14.98 -5.92 -11.31
CA ARG A 57 14.65 -5.86 -12.74
C ARG A 57 15.62 -4.99 -13.53
N GLU A 58 16.01 -3.85 -12.97
CA GLU A 58 16.75 -2.81 -13.69
C GLU A 58 18.02 -2.32 -12.98
N ASN A 59 18.31 -2.84 -11.79
CA ASN A 59 19.45 -2.46 -10.95
C ASN A 59 19.55 -0.93 -10.72
N ARG A 60 18.38 -0.29 -10.55
CA ARG A 60 18.24 1.13 -10.21
C ARG A 60 16.88 1.38 -9.55
N PHE A 61 16.70 2.55 -8.94
CA PHE A 61 15.35 3.01 -8.56
C PHE A 61 14.48 3.17 -9.81
N ILE A 62 13.19 2.86 -9.69
CA ILE A 62 12.24 3.05 -10.78
C ILE A 62 12.09 4.57 -11.01
N PRO A 63 12.20 5.07 -12.26
CA PRO A 63 12.26 6.52 -12.53
C PRO A 63 11.04 7.35 -12.10
N TRP A 64 9.92 6.71 -11.79
CA TRP A 64 8.67 7.34 -11.37
C TRP A 64 8.27 7.02 -9.94
N ASP A 65 9.03 6.18 -9.23
CA ASP A 65 8.81 5.97 -7.80
C ASP A 65 9.15 7.28 -7.08
N ASP A 66 8.36 7.57 -6.05
CA ASP A 66 8.35 8.75 -5.17
C ASP A 66 8.77 8.41 -3.74
N GLU A 67 8.84 7.12 -3.40
CA GLU A 67 9.34 6.61 -2.14
C GLU A 67 10.24 5.38 -2.29
N MET A 68 10.92 5.04 -1.19
CA MET A 68 11.63 3.77 -1.06
C MET A 68 10.88 2.85 -0.10
N ASP A 69 10.72 1.60 -0.51
CA ASP A 69 9.98 0.58 0.22
C ASP A 69 10.93 -0.39 0.93
N THR A 70 10.75 -0.52 2.23
CA THR A 70 11.39 -1.52 3.07
C THR A 70 10.35 -2.28 3.87
N ALA A 71 10.64 -3.53 4.22
CA ALA A 71 9.71 -4.36 4.95
C ALA A 71 10.37 -5.32 5.93
N SER A 72 9.58 -5.70 6.94
CA SER A 72 9.86 -6.73 7.93
C SER A 72 8.55 -7.46 8.30
N VAL A 73 8.64 -8.57 9.04
CA VAL A 73 7.46 -9.28 9.57
C VAL A 73 7.53 -9.32 11.09
N ILE A 74 6.47 -8.86 11.75
CA ILE A 74 6.31 -8.91 13.21
C ILE A 74 6.15 -10.37 13.63
N GLY A 75 6.94 -10.81 14.61
CA GLY A 75 7.05 -12.21 15.03
C GLY A 75 8.15 -13.00 14.33
N MET A 76 8.87 -12.40 13.38
CA MET A 76 10.08 -12.97 12.76
C MET A 76 11.32 -12.18 13.17
N ASN A 77 12.48 -12.84 13.21
CA ASN A 77 13.78 -12.20 13.46
C ASN A 77 13.83 -11.32 14.74
N GLY A 78 13.07 -11.69 15.76
CA GLY A 78 13.00 -10.94 17.03
C GLY A 78 12.25 -9.61 16.96
N LEU A 79 11.58 -9.29 15.84
CA LEU A 79 10.80 -8.06 15.70
C LEU A 79 9.44 -8.17 16.40
N ASP A 80 9.17 -7.23 17.30
CA ASP A 80 7.86 -7.02 17.92
C ASP A 80 7.39 -5.57 17.75
N GLU A 81 6.12 -5.29 18.06
CA GLU A 81 5.55 -3.95 17.92
C GLU A 81 6.28 -2.89 18.78
N LYS A 82 6.73 -3.26 19.98
CA LYS A 82 7.48 -2.35 20.87
C LYS A 82 8.79 -1.93 20.23
N THR A 83 9.45 -2.85 19.54
CA THR A 83 10.67 -2.59 18.78
C THR A 83 10.38 -1.63 17.64
N VAL A 84 9.26 -1.76 16.91
CA VAL A 84 8.89 -0.82 15.84
C VAL A 84 8.76 0.62 16.38
N TYR A 85 8.05 0.81 17.49
CA TYR A 85 7.94 2.13 18.15
C TYR A 85 9.30 2.69 18.59
N ARG A 86 10.15 1.84 19.17
CA ARG A 86 11.51 2.21 19.60
C ARG A 86 12.36 2.66 18.42
N ILE A 87 12.32 1.92 17.31
CA ILE A 87 13.10 2.23 16.11
C ILE A 87 12.63 3.54 15.49
N ALA A 88 11.34 3.82 15.43
CA ALA A 88 10.83 5.12 14.99
C ALA A 88 11.44 6.28 15.80
N ASN A 89 11.60 6.10 17.13
CA ASN A 89 12.29 7.10 17.95
C ASN A 89 13.78 7.24 17.61
N VAL A 90 14.49 6.13 17.36
CA VAL A 90 15.90 6.16 16.92
C VAL A 90 16.04 6.91 15.60
N PHE A 91 15.12 6.73 14.65
CA PHE A 91 15.11 7.51 13.41
C PHE A 91 14.90 9.01 13.66
N ASN A 92 14.01 9.39 14.58
CA ASN A 92 13.85 10.79 15.00
C ASN A 92 15.15 11.37 15.58
N GLU A 93 15.87 10.61 16.41
CA GLU A 93 17.17 11.00 16.97
C GLU A 93 18.26 11.15 15.90
N ASN A 94 18.11 10.49 14.75
CA ASN A 94 19.01 10.58 13.59
C ASN A 94 18.53 11.60 12.52
N GLY A 95 17.61 12.49 12.91
CA GLY A 95 17.17 13.61 12.07
C GLY A 95 16.15 13.26 10.98
N PHE A 96 15.50 12.10 11.09
CA PHE A 96 14.31 11.80 10.30
C PHE A 96 13.06 12.32 11.01
N TYR A 97 11.99 12.55 10.27
CA TYR A 97 10.65 12.57 10.83
C TYR A 97 10.02 11.20 10.66
N SER A 98 9.55 10.60 11.76
CA SER A 98 8.91 9.29 11.74
C SER A 98 7.41 9.38 11.98
N ARG A 99 6.60 8.95 11.01
CA ARG A 99 5.13 8.87 11.13
C ARG A 99 4.71 7.41 11.19
N ILE A 100 4.09 7.01 12.31
CA ILE A 100 3.62 5.63 12.50
C ILE A 100 2.12 5.56 12.17
N ARG A 101 1.74 4.52 11.43
CA ARG A 101 0.36 4.05 11.30
C ARG A 101 0.29 2.60 11.76
N ASN A 102 -0.66 2.28 12.63
CA ASN A 102 -0.87 0.92 13.13
C ASN A 102 -2.28 0.46 12.76
N ASN A 103 -2.38 -0.74 12.21
CA ASN A 103 -3.64 -1.45 12.05
C ASN A 103 -3.42 -2.96 12.21
N PRO A 104 -4.50 -3.76 12.37
CA PRO A 104 -4.36 -5.20 12.61
C PRO A 104 -3.60 -6.00 11.53
N ARG A 105 -3.36 -5.45 10.33
CA ARG A 105 -2.63 -6.11 9.24
C ARG A 105 -1.14 -5.76 9.22
N TYR A 106 -0.77 -4.56 9.63
CA TYR A 106 0.62 -4.11 9.64
C TYR A 106 0.81 -2.84 10.49
N MET A 107 2.04 -2.62 10.91
CA MET A 107 2.53 -1.31 11.32
C MET A 107 3.36 -0.71 10.18
N SER A 108 3.07 0.52 9.76
CA SER A 108 3.86 1.27 8.80
C SER A 108 4.56 2.41 9.53
N VAL A 109 5.84 2.61 9.24
CA VAL A 109 6.61 3.77 9.68
C VAL A 109 7.17 4.46 8.45
N ALA A 110 6.69 5.68 8.18
CA ALA A 110 7.29 6.53 7.16
C ALA A 110 8.43 7.32 7.79
N PHE A 111 9.62 7.22 7.19
CA PHE A 111 10.79 8.03 7.54
C PHE A 111 10.98 9.11 6.49
N VAL A 112 10.87 10.38 6.89
CA VAL A 112 10.99 11.53 5.98
C VAL A 112 12.23 12.33 6.34
N LYS A 113 13.11 12.54 5.36
CA LYS A 113 14.31 13.39 5.49
C LYS A 113 14.70 13.92 4.12
N ASP A 114 15.07 15.20 4.05
CA ASP A 114 15.44 15.89 2.80
C ASP A 114 14.38 15.76 1.68
N GLY A 115 13.11 15.71 2.07
CA GLY A 115 11.98 15.58 1.14
C GLY A 115 11.80 14.17 0.57
N ILE A 116 12.60 13.19 0.96
CA ILE A 116 12.49 11.79 0.55
C ILE A 116 11.79 10.98 1.64
N ARG A 117 10.83 10.14 1.23
CA ARG A 117 10.16 9.17 2.11
C ARG A 117 10.76 7.78 1.93
N THR A 118 11.04 7.11 3.03
CA THR A 118 11.28 5.66 3.07
C THR A 118 10.24 5.03 3.96
N ASP A 119 9.43 4.13 3.41
CA ASP A 119 8.42 3.40 4.17
C ASP A 119 9.01 2.10 4.70
N TRP A 120 8.82 1.85 6.00
CA TRP A 120 9.09 0.58 6.64
C TRP A 120 7.79 -0.09 7.06
N THR A 121 7.39 -1.09 6.29
CA THR A 121 6.16 -1.86 6.53
C THR A 121 6.47 -3.13 7.31
N CYS A 122 5.96 -3.20 8.53
CA CYS A 122 6.08 -4.33 9.44
C CYS A 122 4.78 -5.14 9.42
N HIS A 123 4.74 -6.24 8.67
CA HIS A 123 3.53 -7.04 8.48
C HIS A 123 3.21 -7.90 9.69
N HIS A 124 1.93 -7.96 10.08
CA HIS A 124 1.44 -9.00 10.97
C HIS A 124 1.21 -10.30 10.19
N ILE A 125 1.46 -11.43 10.84
CA ILE A 125 1.16 -12.75 10.28
C ILE A 125 -0.34 -13.02 10.39
N ILE A 126 -0.98 -13.23 9.25
CA ILE A 126 -2.42 -13.54 9.14
C ILE A 126 -2.59 -14.86 8.39
N ASP A 127 -3.12 -15.86 9.09
CA ASP A 127 -3.35 -17.21 8.55
C ASP A 127 -2.11 -17.78 7.82
N GLY A 128 -0.93 -17.64 8.42
CA GLY A 128 0.33 -18.18 7.90
C GLY A 128 0.95 -17.40 6.73
N GLY A 129 0.56 -16.15 6.50
CA GLY A 129 1.18 -15.28 5.50
C GLY A 129 1.22 -13.82 5.94
N ALA A 130 1.99 -13.01 5.22
CA ALA A 130 1.98 -11.55 5.33
C ALA A 130 1.09 -10.97 4.23
N ILE A 131 0.23 -10.01 4.56
CA ILE A 131 -0.60 -9.35 3.55
C ILE A 131 0.06 -8.02 3.20
N GLU A 132 0.62 -7.96 2.00
CA GLU A 132 1.17 -6.74 1.41
C GLU A 132 0.11 -5.98 0.63
N PHE A 133 0.19 -4.66 0.64
CA PHE A 133 -0.67 -3.81 -0.18
C PHE A 133 -0.50 -4.13 -1.68
N PRO A 134 -1.58 -4.14 -2.49
CA PRO A 134 -2.96 -3.76 -2.15
C PRO A 134 -3.84 -4.88 -1.57
N GLY A 135 -3.26 -6.01 -1.15
CA GLY A 135 -3.98 -7.19 -0.67
C GLY A 135 -3.36 -8.50 -1.16
N VAL A 136 -2.08 -8.51 -1.50
CA VAL A 136 -1.37 -9.73 -1.90
C VAL A 136 -0.97 -10.48 -0.65
N LYS A 137 -1.55 -11.66 -0.44
CA LYS A 137 -1.11 -12.55 0.64
C LYS A 137 0.13 -13.32 0.17
N LEU A 138 1.24 -13.07 0.84
CA LEU A 138 2.53 -13.69 0.58
C LEU A 138 2.82 -14.76 1.63
N PRO A 139 3.33 -15.94 1.23
CA PRO A 139 3.74 -16.98 2.17
C PRO A 139 4.96 -16.51 2.98
N LEU A 140 5.16 -17.04 4.19
CA LEU A 140 6.22 -16.55 5.09
C LEU A 140 7.62 -17.08 4.74
N ASP A 141 7.69 -18.19 4.01
CA ASP A 141 8.94 -18.83 3.59
C ASP A 141 9.81 -17.89 2.77
N ILE A 142 9.22 -17.07 1.88
CA ILE A 142 9.97 -16.08 1.07
C ILE A 142 10.67 -15.01 1.91
N PHE A 143 10.28 -14.83 3.17
CA PHE A 143 10.88 -13.86 4.10
C PHE A 143 11.76 -14.51 5.18
N THR A 144 11.79 -15.84 5.28
CA THR A 144 12.47 -16.54 6.38
C THR A 144 13.99 -16.48 6.24
N GLN A 145 14.49 -16.54 5.00
CA GLN A 145 15.91 -16.42 4.69
C GLN A 145 16.11 -15.47 3.51
N PRO A 146 16.02 -14.15 3.75
CA PRO A 146 16.15 -13.17 2.68
C PRO A 146 17.52 -13.26 1.99
N MET A 147 17.51 -13.09 0.68
CA MET A 147 18.69 -13.17 -0.18
C MET A 147 19.47 -11.85 -0.13
N GLU A 148 20.80 -11.91 -0.14
CA GLU A 148 21.64 -10.71 -0.31
C GLU A 148 21.82 -10.37 -1.80
N VAL A 149 21.68 -9.09 -2.14
CA VAL A 149 21.93 -8.53 -3.46
C VAL A 149 22.75 -7.25 -3.35
N GLU A 150 23.59 -6.95 -4.35
CA GLU A 150 24.24 -5.65 -4.45
C GLU A 150 23.30 -4.62 -5.06
N PHE A 151 23.13 -3.50 -4.38
CA PHE A 151 22.35 -2.38 -4.86
C PHE A 151 22.95 -1.08 -4.35
N ILE A 152 23.00 -0.04 -5.19
CA ILE A 152 23.58 1.28 -4.85
C ILE A 152 24.98 1.22 -4.19
N GLY A 153 25.77 0.18 -4.47
CA GLY A 153 27.11 -0.02 -3.92
C GLY A 153 27.16 -0.57 -2.49
N GLN A 154 26.06 -1.13 -1.97
CA GLN A 154 26.03 -1.88 -0.70
C GLN A 154 25.24 -3.19 -0.88
N LYS A 155 25.38 -4.10 0.09
CA LYS A 155 24.57 -5.32 0.14
C LYS A 155 23.25 -5.05 0.82
N PHE A 156 22.15 -5.36 0.15
CA PHE A 156 20.79 -5.31 0.69
C PHE A 156 20.17 -6.69 0.71
N ARG A 157 19.09 -6.83 1.49
CA ARG A 157 18.28 -8.03 1.53
C ARG A 157 17.06 -7.86 0.64
N VAL A 158 16.64 -8.93 -0.02
CA VAL A 158 15.39 -9.05 -0.78
C VAL A 158 14.68 -10.35 -0.38
N PRO A 159 13.37 -10.49 -0.62
CA PRO A 159 12.68 -11.79 -0.50
C PRO A 159 13.37 -12.87 -1.33
N ASN A 160 13.25 -14.13 -0.91
CA ASN A 160 13.98 -15.25 -1.50
C ASN A 160 13.04 -16.40 -1.92
N PRO A 161 12.94 -16.75 -3.22
CA PRO A 161 13.60 -16.08 -4.34
C PRO A 161 12.88 -14.77 -4.72
N PRO A 162 13.61 -13.72 -5.14
CA PRO A 162 13.01 -12.43 -5.46
C PRO A 162 12.06 -12.51 -6.66
N GLU A 163 12.31 -13.40 -7.61
CA GLU A 163 11.43 -13.62 -8.77
C GLU A 163 10.05 -14.15 -8.37
N GLU A 164 9.98 -15.03 -7.37
CA GLU A 164 8.71 -15.54 -6.86
C GLU A 164 7.93 -14.45 -6.16
N TYR A 165 8.60 -13.67 -5.28
CA TYR A 165 7.99 -12.50 -4.65
C TYR A 165 7.40 -11.52 -5.67
N LEU A 166 8.19 -11.13 -6.68
CA LEU A 166 7.77 -10.18 -7.70
C LEU A 166 6.67 -10.76 -8.59
N SER A 167 6.70 -12.07 -8.89
CA SER A 167 5.62 -12.74 -9.61
C SER A 167 4.33 -12.85 -8.80
N LEU A 168 4.41 -13.08 -7.49
CA LEU A 168 3.21 -13.09 -6.63
C LEU A 168 2.62 -11.69 -6.49
N LYS A 169 3.46 -10.66 -6.36
CA LYS A 169 3.04 -9.28 -6.14
C LYS A 169 2.55 -8.59 -7.41
N TYR A 170 3.28 -8.69 -8.52
CA TYR A 170 3.01 -7.98 -9.77
C TYR A 170 2.47 -8.89 -10.89
N GLY A 171 2.53 -10.21 -10.68
CA GLY A 171 2.11 -11.23 -11.65
C GLY A 171 3.20 -11.62 -12.65
N PRO A 172 2.92 -12.54 -13.59
CA PRO A 172 3.94 -13.18 -14.43
C PRO A 172 4.71 -12.20 -15.33
N GLU A 173 4.07 -11.08 -15.72
CA GLU A 173 4.65 -10.06 -16.59
C GLU A 173 5.47 -9.00 -15.83
N TRP A 174 5.84 -9.23 -14.57
CA TRP A 174 6.55 -8.24 -13.74
C TRP A 174 7.90 -7.77 -14.34
N ARG A 175 8.52 -8.62 -15.17
CA ARG A 175 9.76 -8.31 -15.89
C ARG A 175 9.56 -7.27 -16.98
N THR A 176 8.35 -7.11 -17.49
CA THR A 176 8.02 -6.08 -18.47
C THR A 176 7.74 -4.79 -17.71
N PRO A 177 8.50 -3.71 -17.95
CA PRO A 177 8.21 -2.41 -17.35
C PRO A 177 6.81 -1.96 -17.78
N LYS A 178 5.86 -2.08 -16.87
CA LYS A 178 4.57 -1.42 -16.98
C LYS A 178 4.77 -0.07 -16.30
N GLY A 179 4.53 1.01 -17.05
CA GLY A 179 4.44 2.34 -16.46
C GLY A 179 3.22 2.43 -15.52
N PRO A 180 2.74 3.64 -15.21
CA PRO A 180 1.48 3.82 -14.47
C PRO A 180 0.32 3.07 -15.14
N GLY A 181 -0.58 2.52 -14.34
CA GLY A 181 -1.68 1.67 -14.79
C GLY A 181 -1.47 0.17 -14.52
N PHE A 182 -0.28 -0.25 -14.05
CA PHE A 182 -0.03 -1.64 -13.63
C PHE A 182 -0.93 -2.08 -12.45
N GLU A 183 -1.42 -1.12 -11.68
CA GLU A 183 -2.27 -1.29 -10.50
C GLU A 183 -3.51 -2.12 -10.83
N SER A 184 -4.10 -1.90 -12.01
CA SER A 184 -5.24 -2.67 -12.48
C SER A 184 -4.90 -4.16 -12.61
N ASP A 185 -3.74 -4.48 -13.19
CA ASP A 185 -3.31 -5.88 -13.34
C ASP A 185 -3.07 -6.56 -11.99
N VAL A 186 -2.56 -5.81 -11.01
CA VAL A 186 -2.32 -6.32 -9.65
C VAL A 186 -3.65 -6.53 -8.93
N VAL A 187 -4.50 -5.52 -8.87
CA VAL A 187 -5.75 -5.54 -8.12
C VAL A 187 -6.73 -6.58 -8.69
N MET A 188 -6.82 -6.68 -10.01
CA MET A 188 -7.71 -7.65 -10.65
C MET A 188 -7.25 -9.10 -10.44
N LYS A 189 -5.95 -9.36 -10.28
CA LYS A 189 -5.42 -10.69 -9.95
C LYS A 189 -5.69 -11.12 -8.51
N ILE A 190 -5.69 -10.16 -7.58
CA ILE A 190 -6.11 -10.40 -6.19
C ILE A 190 -7.57 -10.84 -6.16
N GLY A 191 -8.36 -10.53 -7.20
CA GLY A 191 -9.81 -10.71 -7.38
C GLY A 191 -10.38 -12.13 -7.25
N SER A 192 -10.16 -12.77 -6.10
CA SER A 192 -10.92 -13.86 -5.48
C SER A 192 -10.32 -14.28 -4.11
N SER A 193 -9.14 -13.78 -3.74
CA SER A 193 -8.56 -14.05 -2.42
C SER A 193 -9.38 -13.35 -1.33
N ASP A 194 -9.60 -14.08 -0.24
CA ASP A 194 -10.31 -13.58 0.94
C ASP A 194 -9.31 -13.52 2.09
N ASN A 195 -8.70 -12.34 2.23
CA ASN A 195 -7.61 -12.04 3.15
C ASN A 195 -8.05 -11.84 4.59
N LEU A 196 -9.34 -12.03 4.87
CA LEU A 196 -9.85 -11.98 6.23
C LEU A 196 -9.42 -13.23 7.01
N SER A 197 -9.06 -13.04 8.27
CA SER A 197 -8.96 -14.14 9.22
C SER A 197 -10.30 -14.86 9.37
N ARG A 198 -10.31 -16.07 9.93
CA ARG A 198 -11.56 -16.81 10.20
C ARG A 198 -12.60 -15.96 10.95
N TRP A 199 -12.16 -15.16 11.93
CA TRP A 199 -13.01 -14.23 12.66
C TRP A 199 -13.52 -13.09 11.77
N GLY A 200 -12.65 -12.49 10.94
CA GLY A 200 -13.05 -11.45 9.99
C GLY A 200 -14.09 -11.96 8.98
N LYS A 201 -13.99 -13.21 8.52
CA LYS A 201 -14.98 -13.83 7.63
C LYS A 201 -16.34 -13.95 8.31
N LEU A 202 -16.37 -14.39 9.57
CA LEU A 202 -17.59 -14.44 10.37
C LEU A 202 -18.20 -13.04 10.54
N GLN A 203 -17.39 -12.05 10.93
CA GLN A 203 -17.83 -10.66 11.05
C GLN A 203 -18.42 -10.12 9.73
N ARG A 204 -17.76 -10.37 8.60
CA ARG A 204 -18.29 -9.99 7.28
C ARG A 204 -19.67 -10.60 7.01
N VAL A 205 -19.85 -11.89 7.27
CA VAL A 205 -21.15 -12.57 7.07
C VAL A 205 -22.23 -11.95 7.96
N LEU A 206 -21.92 -11.66 9.22
CA LEU A 206 -22.86 -11.01 10.14
C LEU A 206 -23.23 -9.59 9.70
N SER A 207 -22.23 -8.78 9.30
CA SER A 207 -22.43 -7.42 8.81
C SER A 207 -23.22 -7.37 7.50
N MET A 208 -22.88 -8.21 6.53
CA MET A 208 -23.51 -8.21 5.20
C MET A 208 -24.88 -8.89 5.18
N GLY A 209 -25.18 -9.77 6.16
CA GLY A 209 -26.45 -10.48 6.26
C GLY A 209 -27.37 -9.93 7.35
N LEU A 210 -27.11 -10.32 8.60
CA LEU A 210 -28.03 -10.17 9.74
C LEU A 210 -28.10 -8.73 10.29
N PHE A 211 -27.03 -7.94 10.16
CA PHE A 211 -26.94 -6.57 10.66
C PHE A 211 -26.53 -5.57 9.57
N PRO A 212 -27.34 -5.37 8.51
CA PRO A 212 -26.96 -4.61 7.30
C PRO A 212 -26.77 -3.10 7.50
N ARG A 213 -26.95 -2.57 8.73
CA ARG A 213 -26.60 -1.20 9.13
C ARG A 213 -25.12 -1.06 9.54
N ALA A 214 -24.41 -2.17 9.68
CA ALA A 214 -23.00 -2.25 10.07
C ALA A 214 -22.11 -2.55 8.84
N THR A 215 -22.41 -1.93 7.70
CA THR A 215 -21.64 -2.09 6.45
C THR A 215 -21.22 -0.74 5.91
N SER A 216 -20.02 -0.65 5.35
CA SER A 216 -19.62 0.53 4.56
C SER A 216 -20.36 0.53 3.23
N THR A 217 -20.56 1.72 2.66
CA THR A 217 -21.25 1.87 1.38
C THR A 217 -20.49 2.80 0.45
N VAL A 218 -20.61 2.59 -0.85
CA VAL A 218 -20.18 3.55 -1.86
C VAL A 218 -21.34 3.83 -2.79
N LYS A 219 -21.63 5.12 -3.00
CA LYS A 219 -22.56 5.59 -4.02
C LYS A 219 -21.79 6.02 -5.25
N ILE A 220 -22.11 5.42 -6.40
CA ILE A 220 -21.40 5.61 -7.65
C ILE A 220 -22.21 6.53 -8.55
N PHE A 221 -21.56 7.59 -9.00
CA PHE A 221 -22.04 8.47 -10.06
C PHE A 221 -21.20 8.25 -11.33
N ASP A 222 -21.80 8.50 -12.49
CA ASP A 222 -21.05 8.63 -13.75
C ASP A 222 -20.50 10.05 -13.93
N ARG A 223 -20.00 10.36 -15.14
CA ARG A 223 -19.45 11.67 -15.46
C ARG A 223 -20.51 12.77 -15.58
N ASP A 224 -21.75 12.40 -15.86
CA ASP A 224 -22.87 13.33 -15.95
C ASP A 224 -23.48 13.61 -14.56
N GLY A 225 -23.02 12.87 -13.54
CA GLY A 225 -23.49 13.00 -12.16
C GLY A 225 -24.71 12.14 -11.87
N ASP A 226 -25.05 11.20 -12.76
CA ASP A 226 -26.19 10.31 -12.58
C ASP A 226 -25.79 9.04 -11.81
N PRO A 227 -26.64 8.53 -10.90
CA PRO A 227 -26.35 7.29 -10.17
C PRO A 227 -26.28 6.07 -11.09
N VAL A 228 -25.22 5.26 -10.95
CA VAL A 228 -24.97 4.11 -11.82
C VAL A 228 -25.46 2.81 -11.18
N GLY A 229 -26.58 2.27 -11.66
CA GLY A 229 -27.09 0.96 -11.24
C GLY A 229 -26.37 -0.22 -11.90
N GLY A 230 -26.09 -1.28 -11.13
CA GLY A 230 -25.43 -2.49 -11.60
C GLY A 230 -23.91 -2.41 -11.78
N ALA A 231 -23.27 -1.30 -11.40
CA ALA A 231 -21.81 -1.17 -11.36
C ALA A 231 -21.19 -2.21 -10.42
N GLU A 232 -20.10 -2.84 -10.84
CA GLU A 232 -19.32 -3.76 -10.00
C GLU A 232 -18.31 -2.96 -9.17
N VAL A 233 -18.28 -3.25 -7.86
CA VAL A 233 -17.35 -2.68 -6.89
C VAL A 233 -16.51 -3.82 -6.32
N ILE A 234 -15.20 -3.73 -6.50
CA ILE A 234 -14.26 -4.74 -6.02
C ILE A 234 -13.34 -4.09 -5.00
N VAL A 235 -13.30 -4.62 -3.78
CA VAL A 235 -12.29 -4.24 -2.78
C VAL A 235 -11.23 -5.32 -2.74
N ALA A 236 -10.00 -4.96 -3.08
CA ALA A 236 -8.89 -5.88 -3.25
C ALA A 236 -8.72 -6.80 -2.02
N GLY A 237 -8.81 -8.11 -2.26
CA GLY A 237 -8.61 -9.14 -1.23
C GLY A 237 -9.76 -9.28 -0.22
N LEU A 238 -10.89 -8.59 -0.42
CA LEU A 238 -12.01 -8.59 0.52
C LEU A 238 -13.35 -8.98 -0.10
N GLY A 239 -13.56 -8.68 -1.38
CA GLY A 239 -14.72 -9.17 -2.12
C GLY A 239 -15.22 -8.25 -3.21
N ARG A 240 -16.33 -8.67 -3.82
CA ARG A 240 -17.03 -7.94 -4.88
C ARG A 240 -18.49 -7.72 -4.51
N SER A 241 -19.05 -6.60 -4.93
CA SER A 241 -20.48 -6.28 -4.82
C SER A 241 -20.96 -5.53 -6.06
N LYS A 242 -22.28 -5.34 -6.16
CA LYS A 242 -22.89 -4.54 -7.23
C LYS A 242 -23.74 -3.44 -6.63
N THR A 243 -23.81 -2.31 -7.33
CA THR A 243 -24.73 -1.24 -6.96
C THR A 243 -26.17 -1.64 -7.20
N ASP A 244 -27.07 -1.18 -6.32
CA ASP A 244 -28.50 -1.25 -6.55
C ASP A 244 -28.96 -0.21 -7.60
N LYS A 245 -30.26 -0.12 -7.85
CA LYS A 245 -30.85 0.83 -8.81
C LYS A 245 -30.64 2.32 -8.45
N TYR A 246 -30.16 2.63 -7.24
CA TYR A 246 -29.86 3.98 -6.77
C TYR A 246 -28.35 4.27 -6.79
N GLY A 247 -27.55 3.37 -7.36
CA GLY A 247 -26.10 3.52 -7.46
C GLY A 247 -25.34 3.16 -6.19
N VAL A 248 -25.97 2.47 -5.21
CA VAL A 248 -25.33 2.18 -3.92
C VAL A 248 -24.86 0.73 -3.84
N ALA A 249 -23.58 0.52 -3.59
CA ALA A 249 -22.99 -0.78 -3.29
C ALA A 249 -22.57 -0.86 -1.82
N LYS A 250 -22.81 -2.01 -1.19
CA LYS A 250 -22.31 -2.31 0.15
C LYS A 250 -20.99 -3.06 0.06
N PHE A 251 -20.08 -2.79 0.98
CA PHE A 251 -18.84 -3.53 1.13
C PHE A 251 -18.41 -3.63 2.59
N TYR A 252 -17.46 -4.53 2.85
CA TYR A 252 -16.90 -4.75 4.18
C TYR A 252 -15.41 -4.51 4.15
N VAL A 253 -14.94 -3.64 5.06
CA VAL A 253 -13.54 -3.50 5.43
C VAL A 253 -13.41 -3.76 6.93
N PRO A 254 -12.39 -4.52 7.39
CA PRO A 254 -12.27 -4.91 8.80
C PRO A 254 -11.76 -3.78 9.70
N ASN A 255 -11.00 -2.82 9.15
CA ASN A 255 -10.39 -1.72 9.88
C ASN A 255 -10.12 -0.53 8.97
N GLU A 256 -9.86 0.64 9.56
CA GLU A 256 -9.37 1.80 8.82
C GLU A 256 -7.94 1.53 8.33
N ALA A 257 -7.71 1.61 7.02
CA ALA A 257 -6.41 1.40 6.38
C ALA A 257 -6.49 1.82 4.90
N TYR A 258 -5.35 1.79 4.21
CA TYR A 258 -5.34 1.89 2.75
C TYR A 258 -5.82 0.57 2.11
N TYR A 259 -6.67 0.69 1.10
CA TYR A 259 -7.19 -0.40 0.28
C TYR A 259 -7.22 0.04 -1.18
N ALA A 260 -7.10 -0.92 -2.10
CA ALA A 260 -7.46 -0.68 -3.48
C ALA A 260 -8.92 -1.05 -3.75
N MET A 261 -9.62 -0.18 -4.45
CA MET A 261 -10.98 -0.39 -4.93
C MET A 261 -11.02 -0.28 -6.46
N VAL A 262 -11.74 -1.18 -7.13
CA VAL A 262 -12.02 -1.08 -8.57
C VAL A 262 -13.50 -0.82 -8.75
N ILE A 263 -13.81 0.14 -9.61
CA ILE A 263 -15.16 0.47 -10.03
C ILE A 263 -15.27 0.16 -11.52
N TYR A 264 -16.27 -0.65 -11.88
CA TYR A 264 -16.51 -1.08 -13.24
C TYR A 264 -17.98 -0.94 -13.62
N TYR A 265 -18.25 -0.27 -14.74
CA TYR A 265 -19.56 -0.23 -15.38
C TYR A 265 -19.39 -0.02 -16.89
N GLU A 266 -20.49 0.04 -17.64
CA GLU A 266 -20.43 0.10 -19.10
C GLU A 266 -19.56 1.28 -19.59
N GLY A 267 -18.50 0.95 -20.34
CA GLY A 267 -17.56 1.94 -20.88
C GLY A 267 -16.60 2.57 -19.87
N HIS A 268 -16.59 2.13 -18.61
CA HIS A 268 -15.78 2.75 -17.56
C HIS A 268 -15.14 1.74 -16.61
N GLN A 269 -13.84 1.91 -16.38
CA GLN A 269 -13.09 1.19 -15.36
C GLN A 269 -12.12 2.16 -14.69
N GLU A 270 -12.16 2.25 -13.37
CA GLU A 270 -11.22 3.06 -12.59
C GLU A 270 -10.71 2.27 -11.40
N VAL A 271 -9.39 2.33 -11.19
CA VAL A 271 -8.71 1.69 -10.07
C VAL A 271 -8.33 2.80 -9.09
N LEU A 272 -9.00 2.81 -7.96
CA LEU A 272 -8.69 3.65 -6.82
C LEU A 272 -7.65 2.92 -5.98
N TYR A 273 -6.37 3.16 -6.24
CA TYR A 273 -5.31 2.28 -5.72
C TYR A 273 -5.10 2.47 -4.23
N GLU A 274 -4.93 3.70 -3.74
CA GLU A 274 -4.59 4.02 -2.34
C GLU A 274 -5.72 4.74 -1.60
N GLU A 275 -6.87 4.09 -1.40
CA GLU A 275 -8.00 4.71 -0.70
C GLU A 275 -8.01 4.41 0.80
N LEU A 276 -8.14 5.46 1.62
CA LEU A 276 -8.32 5.31 3.07
C LEU A 276 -9.79 4.92 3.36
N LEU A 277 -10.04 3.61 3.42
CA LEU A 277 -11.38 3.08 3.75
C LEU A 277 -11.48 2.75 5.23
N ALA A 278 -12.65 3.03 5.81
CA ALA A 278 -12.99 2.79 7.20
C ALA A 278 -14.29 1.96 7.29
N PRO A 279 -14.42 1.12 8.34
CA PRO A 279 -15.67 0.41 8.61
C PRO A 279 -16.83 1.38 8.85
N PHE A 280 -18.04 0.95 8.54
CA PHE A 280 -19.29 1.68 8.84
C PHE A 280 -19.33 3.11 8.28
N THR A 281 -18.64 3.32 7.15
CA THR A 281 -18.48 4.65 6.56
C THR A 281 -19.14 4.66 5.17
N ASN A 282 -19.78 5.78 4.85
CA ASN A 282 -20.35 6.02 3.53
C ASN A 282 -19.37 6.81 2.69
N TYR A 283 -19.31 6.43 1.42
CA TYR A 283 -18.45 7.06 0.44
C TYR A 283 -19.28 7.45 -0.77
N THR A 284 -18.87 8.53 -1.41
CA THR A 284 -19.35 8.90 -2.73
C THR A 284 -18.20 8.81 -3.71
N TYR A 285 -18.45 8.16 -4.84
CA TYR A 285 -17.52 8.08 -5.96
C TYR A 285 -18.03 8.90 -7.15
N SER A 286 -17.15 9.72 -7.71
CA SER A 286 -17.32 10.39 -9.00
C SER A 286 -16.06 10.20 -9.84
N PRO A 287 -16.17 9.86 -11.13
CA PRO A 287 -15.00 9.60 -11.97
C PRO A 287 -14.01 10.76 -11.98
N GLY A 288 -12.73 10.45 -11.79
CA GLY A 288 -11.66 11.43 -11.90
C GLY A 288 -11.60 12.09 -13.29
N PRO A 289 -10.85 13.19 -13.45
CA PRO A 289 -10.61 13.78 -14.77
C PRO A 289 -10.02 12.74 -15.72
N ILE A 290 -10.40 12.80 -17.00
CA ILE A 290 -9.75 11.97 -18.03
C ILE A 290 -8.33 12.50 -18.19
N VAL A 291 -7.38 11.74 -17.68
CA VAL A 291 -5.96 12.03 -17.76
C VAL A 291 -5.30 11.04 -18.73
N THR A 292 -4.35 11.51 -19.53
CA THR A 292 -3.48 10.62 -20.29
C THR A 292 -2.67 9.75 -19.33
N ALA A 293 -2.11 8.63 -19.79
CA ALA A 293 -1.20 7.82 -18.98
C ALA A 293 -0.01 8.65 -18.42
N GLU A 294 0.49 9.62 -19.20
CA GLU A 294 1.53 10.58 -18.78
C GLU A 294 1.03 11.67 -17.81
N GLN A 295 -0.26 11.98 -17.81
CA GLN A 295 -0.84 12.87 -16.81
C GLN A 295 -1.07 12.11 -15.52
N HIS A 296 -1.66 10.90 -15.57
CA HIS A 296 -1.75 9.96 -14.46
C HIS A 296 -0.37 9.72 -13.81
N TYR A 297 0.69 9.65 -14.63
CA TYR A 297 2.10 9.59 -14.22
C TYR A 297 2.56 10.78 -13.38
N LYS A 298 2.04 12.00 -13.62
CA LYS A 298 2.44 13.24 -12.92
C LYS A 298 1.56 13.59 -11.73
N VAL A 299 0.30 13.14 -11.70
CA VAL A 299 -0.63 13.46 -10.61
C VAL A 299 -0.49 12.52 -9.42
N GLY A 300 0.30 11.45 -9.54
CA GLY A 300 0.29 10.33 -8.59
C GLY A 300 -1.01 9.52 -8.73
N VAL A 301 -1.02 8.29 -8.20
CA VAL A 301 -2.14 7.33 -8.29
C VAL A 301 -3.35 7.74 -7.43
N ARG A 302 -3.44 9.00 -7.01
CA ARG A 302 -4.46 9.50 -6.10
C ARG A 302 -5.53 10.22 -6.87
N ALA A 303 -6.38 9.43 -7.53
CA ALA A 303 -7.65 9.94 -7.97
C ALA A 303 -8.43 10.41 -6.73
N MET A 304 -8.68 11.72 -6.58
CA MET A 304 -9.63 12.26 -5.59
C MET A 304 -11.09 11.91 -5.96
N ALA A 305 -11.29 10.73 -6.54
CA ALA A 305 -12.55 10.26 -7.06
C ALA A 305 -13.46 9.72 -5.94
N LEU A 306 -12.89 9.41 -4.77
CA LEU A 306 -13.62 8.94 -3.61
C LEU A 306 -13.65 10.01 -2.51
N ALA A 307 -14.85 10.37 -2.06
CA ALA A 307 -15.09 11.27 -0.94
C ALA A 307 -15.73 10.50 0.23
N ARG A 308 -15.24 10.75 1.44
CA ARG A 308 -15.85 10.27 2.69
C ARG A 308 -16.97 11.22 3.11
N GLU A 309 -18.14 10.68 3.41
CA GLU A 309 -19.28 11.42 3.98
C GLU A 309 -19.19 11.60 5.50
#